data_AF-A0A318NAN9-F1
#
_entry.id   AF-A0A318NAN9-F1
#
_cell.length_a   1.000
_cell.length_b   1.000
_cell.length_c   1.000
_cell.angle_alpha   90.00
_cell.angle_beta   90.00
_cell.angle_gamma   90.00
#
_symmetry.space_group_name_H-M   'P 1'
#
loop_
_entity.id
_entity.type
_entity.pdbx_description
1 polymer ?
#
loop_
_entity_poly.entity_id
_entity_poly.type
_entity_poly.pdbx_seq_one_letter_code
_entity_poly.pdbx_strand_id
1 'polypeptide(L)' 'LDALKYKPETAAAANAVPDAWFTPLAPGWAQVEKQNVLVNMLSSILAGKPVDEVTKAADAQINQLINTQS' A
#
# COMPACT_ATOMS: atom_id res chain seq x y z
N LEU A 1 18.63 -8.66 11.25
CA LEU A 1 18.69 -7.86 10.00
C LEU A 1 20.10 -7.49 9.59
N ASP A 2 21.02 -7.18 10.52
CA ASP A 2 22.33 -6.62 10.15
C ASP A 2 23.16 -7.49 9.20
N ALA A 3 23.20 -8.81 9.38
CA ALA A 3 23.91 -9.70 8.45
C ALA A 3 23.32 -9.70 7.02
N LEU A 4 22.07 -9.26 6.83
CA LEU A 4 21.40 -9.17 5.53
C LEU A 4 21.66 -7.82 4.85
N LYS A 5 22.02 -6.78 5.61
CA LYS A 5 22.29 -5.43 5.06
C LYS A 5 23.51 -5.37 4.15
N TYR A 6 24.42 -6.34 4.25
CA TYR A 6 25.69 -6.38 3.51
C TYR A 6 25.76 -7.42 2.39
N LYS A 7 24.71 -8.24 2.21
CA LYS A 7 24.66 -9.27 1.16
C LYS A 7 23.98 -8.71 -0.09
N PRO A 8 24.59 -8.71 -1.28
CA PRO A 8 24.01 -8.10 -2.47
C PRO A 8 22.57 -8.52 -2.77
N GLU A 9 22.21 -9.78 -2.52
CA GLU A 9 20.88 -10.30 -2.83
C GLU A 9 19.79 -9.81 -1.86
N THR A 10 20.17 -9.35 -0.66
CA THR A 10 19.22 -8.97 0.41
C THR A 10 19.41 -7.56 0.94
N ALA A 11 20.52 -6.89 0.58
CA ALA A 11 20.90 -5.59 1.09
C ALA A 11 19.86 -4.51 0.78
N ALA A 12 19.34 -4.44 -0.44
CA ALA A 12 18.37 -3.41 -0.82
C ALA A 12 17.12 -3.48 0.06
N ALA A 13 16.52 -4.66 0.20
CA ALA A 13 15.35 -4.87 1.06
C ALA A 13 15.69 -4.64 2.54
N ALA A 14 16.79 -5.21 3.05
CA ALA A 14 17.18 -5.12 4.46
C ALA A 14 17.49 -3.67 4.91
N ASN A 15 18.00 -2.84 4.00
CA ASN A 15 18.27 -1.42 4.27
C ASN A 15 17.02 -0.55 4.16
N ALA A 16 15.97 -0.97 3.43
CA ALA A 16 14.70 -0.25 3.34
C ALA A 16 13.75 -0.50 4.53
N VAL A 17 13.93 -1.63 5.24
CA VAL A 17 13.07 -2.02 6.38
C VAL A 17 12.90 -0.93 7.46
N PRO A 18 13.96 -0.21 7.90
CA PRO A 18 13.81 0.83 8.93
C PRO A 18 12.86 1.97 8.53
N ASP A 19 12.74 2.23 7.23
CA ASP A 19 11.88 3.29 6.68
C ASP A 19 10.53 2.76 6.19
N ALA A 20 10.31 1.44 6.27
CA ALA A 20 9.09 0.80 5.83
C ALA A 20 7.98 0.88 6.89
N TRP A 21 6.75 1.04 6.43
CA TRP A 21 5.56 0.89 7.27
C TRP A 21 4.76 -0.35 6.85
N PHE A 22 4.37 -1.13 7.85
CA PHE A 22 3.52 -2.29 7.65
C PHE A 22 2.08 -1.86 7.41
N THR A 23 1.34 -2.69 6.68
CA THR A 23 -0.09 -2.49 6.49
C THR A 23 -0.82 -2.57 7.85
N PRO A 24 -1.85 -1.74 8.07
CA PRO A 24 -2.59 -1.75 9.34
C PRO A 24 -3.30 -3.08 9.58
N LEU A 25 -3.34 -3.55 10.84
CA LEU A 25 -4.15 -4.70 11.29
C LEU A 25 -5.64 -4.32 11.45
N ALA A 26 -6.17 -3.46 10.58
CA ALA A 26 -7.55 -3.01 10.63
C ALA A 26 -8.51 -4.11 10.12
N PRO A 27 -9.69 -4.32 10.74
CA PRO A 27 -10.64 -5.38 10.36
C PRO A 27 -11.07 -5.39 8.88
N GLY A 28 -10.98 -4.26 8.18
CA GLY A 28 -11.30 -4.15 6.75
C GLY A 28 -10.11 -4.19 5.79
N TRP A 29 -8.86 -4.26 6.27
CA TRP A 29 -7.69 -4.14 5.40
C TRP A 29 -7.58 -5.27 4.38
N ALA A 30 -7.92 -6.51 4.77
CA ALA A 30 -7.93 -7.64 3.85
C ALA A 30 -8.87 -7.41 2.63
N GLN A 31 -9.93 -6.60 2.78
CA GLN A 31 -10.78 -6.22 1.65
C GLN A 31 -10.10 -5.20 0.73
N VAL A 32 -9.35 -4.25 1.29
CA VAL A 32 -8.56 -3.28 0.51
C VAL A 32 -7.59 -4.00 -0.42
N GLU A 33 -6.91 -5.02 0.11
CA GLU A 33 -5.98 -5.86 -0.67
C GLU A 33 -6.72 -6.71 -1.71
N LYS A 34 -7.79 -7.42 -1.31
CA LYS A 34 -8.57 -8.28 -2.20
C LYS A 34 -9.17 -7.52 -3.39
N GLN A 35 -9.55 -6.26 -3.18
CA GLN A 35 -10.15 -5.41 -4.22
C GLN A 35 -9.10 -4.63 -5.04
N ASN A 36 -7.80 -4.85 -4.80
CA ASN A 36 -6.72 -4.18 -5.51
C ASN A 36 -6.81 -2.64 -5.48
N VAL A 37 -7.30 -2.05 -4.38
CA VAL A 37 -7.63 -0.60 -4.34
C VAL A 37 -6.41 0.26 -4.70
N LEU A 38 -5.25 0.01 -4.07
CA LEU A 38 -4.02 0.74 -4.34
C LEU A 38 -3.44 0.44 -5.73
N VAL A 39 -3.53 -0.81 -6.19
CA VAL A 39 -3.03 -1.22 -7.52
C VAL A 39 -3.85 -0.53 -8.62
N ASN A 40 -5.17 -0.46 -8.47
CA ASN A 40 -6.07 0.21 -9.40
C ASN A 40 -5.86 1.73 -9.40
N MET A 41 -5.61 2.32 -8.23
CA MET A 41 -5.23 3.74 -8.08
C MET A 41 -3.96 4.03 -8.89
N LEU A 42 -2.89 3.28 -8.65
CA LEU A 42 -1.63 3.46 -9.37
C LEU A 42 -1.78 3.22 -10.87
N SER A 43 -2.54 2.19 -11.28
CA SER A 43 -2.80 1.90 -12.69
C SER A 43 -3.56 3.05 -13.37
N SER A 44 -4.50 3.68 -12.67
CA SER A 44 -5.24 4.85 -13.18
C SER A 44 -4.35 6.09 -13.32
N ILE A 45 -3.42 6.30 -12.38
CA ILE A 45 -2.42 7.37 -12.47
C ILE A 45 -1.50 7.13 -13.67
N LEU A 46 -1.02 5.91 -13.86
CA LEU A 46 -0.21 5.53 -15.02
C LEU A 46 -0.96 5.69 -16.34
N ALA A 47 -2.29 5.51 -16.33
CA ALA A 47 -3.16 5.76 -17.48
C ALA A 47 -3.45 7.26 -17.74
N GLY A 48 -2.87 8.17 -16.96
CA GLY A 48 -2.93 9.62 -17.18
C GLY A 48 -4.03 10.35 -16.41
N LYS A 49 -4.69 9.70 -15.45
CA LYS A 49 -5.65 10.41 -14.58
C LYS A 49 -4.93 11.33 -13.58
N PRO A 50 -5.56 12.46 -13.17
CA PRO A 50 -4.97 13.36 -12.18
C PRO A 50 -4.70 12.66 -10.85
N VAL A 51 -3.49 12.83 -10.32
CA VAL A 51 -3.05 12.16 -9.08
C VAL A 51 -3.97 12.48 -7.91
N ASP A 52 -4.37 13.74 -7.76
CA ASP A 52 -5.19 14.19 -6.63
C ASP A 52 -6.61 13.60 -6.68
N GLU A 53 -7.19 13.48 -7.87
CA GLU A 53 -8.50 12.86 -8.07
C GLU A 53 -8.48 11.38 -7.68
N VAL A 54 -7.53 10.61 -8.24
CA VAL A 54 -7.49 9.16 -8.05
C VAL A 54 -7.10 8.80 -6.61
N THR A 55 -6.20 9.56 -5.99
CA THR A 55 -5.81 9.32 -4.59
C THR A 55 -6.94 9.63 -3.62
N LYS A 56 -7.73 10.71 -3.83
CA LYS A 56 -8.94 10.98 -3.04
C LYS A 56 -10.00 9.88 -3.20
N ALA A 57 -10.19 9.36 -4.41
CA ALA A 57 -11.14 8.27 -4.66
C ALA A 57 -10.72 6.97 -3.95
N ALA A 58 -9.42 6.63 -4.01
CA ALA A 58 -8.88 5.48 -3.31
C ALA A 58 -8.98 5.63 -1.78
N ASP A 59 -8.68 6.82 -1.25
CA ASP A 59 -8.83 7.14 0.18
C ASP A 59 -10.28 6.95 0.64
N ALA A 60 -11.25 7.49 -0.09
CA ALA A 60 -12.67 7.31 0.21
C ALA A 60 -13.09 5.82 0.22
N GLN A 61 -12.60 5.04 -0.75
CA GLN A 61 -12.87 3.60 -0.81
C GLN A 61 -12.22 2.86 0.37
N ILE A 62 -10.96 3.17 0.71
CA ILE A 62 -10.29 2.59 1.88
C ILE A 62 -11.06 2.93 3.14
N ASN A 63 -11.43 4.19 3.34
CA ASN A 63 -12.21 4.66 4.48
C ASN A 63 -13.53 3.89 4.61
N GLN A 64 -14.24 3.67 3.51
CA GLN A 64 -15.46 2.85 3.50
C GLN A 64 -15.15 1.41 3.92
N LEU A 65 -14.13 0.77 3.36
CA LEU A 65 -13.82 -0.64 3.64
C LEU A 65 -13.35 -0.87 5.08
N ILE A 66 -12.57 0.05 5.65
CA ILE A 66 -12.02 -0.11 7.00
C ILE A 66 -12.99 0.30 8.11
N ASN A 67 -13.92 1.23 7.83
CA ASN A 67 -14.85 1.76 8.83
C ASN A 67 -16.28 1.23 8.72
N THR A 68 -16.63 0.49 7.66
CA THR A 68 -17.90 -0.24 7.63
C THR A 68 -17.72 -1.50 8.48
N GLN A 69 -18.32 -1.51 9.68
CA GLN A 69 -18.34 -2.70 10.55
C GLN A 69 -18.98 -3.87 9.80
N SER A 70 -18.29 -5.02 9.79
CA SER A 70 -18.86 -6.33 9.41
C SER A 70 -19.96 -6.75 10.36
#